data_AF-A0A0D9W9F5-F1
#
_entry.id   AF-A0A0D9W9F5-F1
#
_cell.length_a   1.000
_cell.length_b   1.000
_cell.length_c   1.000
_cell.angle_alpha   90.00
_cell.angle_beta   90.00
_cell.angle_gamma   90.00
#
_symmetry.space_group_name_H-M   'P 1'
#
loop_
_entity.id
_entity.type
_entity.pdbx_description
1 polymer ?
#
loop_
_entity_poly.entity_id
_entity_poly.type
_entity_poly.pdbx_seq_one_letter_code
_entity_poly.pdbx_strand_id
1 'polypeptide(L)'
;MDSEAFVFFLPSTISFHVSSRLLSSPFTAATAYPPRAELAVSASPRRRRRRWRPDLPGCGFCFSSIGINRIRTNKFVKAGSQPRQIACRTSRICCEHSPDTSSKRHERYQRQPQNVDLPELHPKKKKKPFPVPIKKMLQASRQDKRLAQMRIEKPLEPPKNGLLVPELIPVAYEVLDNWKVLIRGLSQLLNVVTVYGCRKCPQVHVGPVGHQIQDCYGTGSQRRNSHHSWVRGSINDVLIPIESYHLYDPFGWRVKHETRFDYDRIPAIVELCIQAGVDLPQYPSRRRTAPVRMIGKKVIDRGGFVDEPKPQHSEDCISLLAELDTFSNQQGQSSTPSNVTELAEKTLKAYLDVRQGVKKLMSKYTVKTCGYCSEVHVGPWGHNVKLCGAFKHQWRDGKHGWQDAVLDDVIPPNYVWHVRDTTGPPLRSSLRSFYGKAPAVVELCVQAGAEIPEEFRPMMRDDITQKKLEWLLDYSIPLQLSIVQIPIKGLHTIMVKRMYRGCATTRLKVRKDGPMELL
;
A
#
# COMPACT_ATOMS: atom_id res chain seq x y z
N MET A 1 -42.66 87.10 1.60
CA MET A 1 -42.27 85.85 2.27
C MET A 1 -41.82 84.89 1.17
N ASP A 2 -40.67 85.09 0.53
CA ASP A 2 -39.30 85.11 1.10
C ASP A 2 -38.92 83.68 1.55
N SER A 3 -37.81 83.04 1.15
CA SER A 3 -36.75 83.42 0.18
C SER A 3 -35.96 82.18 -0.30
N GLU A 4 -34.98 82.44 -1.16
CA GLU A 4 -33.80 81.67 -1.63
C GLU A 4 -33.26 80.54 -0.71
N ALA A 5 -32.64 79.43 -1.15
CA ALA A 5 -31.79 79.06 -2.32
C ALA A 5 -30.25 79.21 -2.12
N PHE A 6 -29.47 78.39 -2.86
CA PHE A 6 -27.98 78.26 -2.88
C PHE A 6 -27.36 77.59 -1.61
N VAL A 7 -26.11 77.06 -1.55
CA VAL A 7 -24.77 77.34 -2.18
C VAL A 7 -23.91 76.04 -2.16
N PHE A 8 -22.97 75.66 -3.06
CA PHE A 8 -22.66 75.91 -4.49
C PHE A 8 -21.68 74.82 -5.06
N PHE A 9 -22.04 74.12 -6.16
CA PHE A 9 -21.20 73.74 -7.33
C PHE A 9 -20.20 72.54 -7.46
N LEU A 10 -20.01 72.22 -8.75
CA LEU A 10 -19.20 71.24 -9.53
C LEU A 10 -17.74 71.77 -9.79
N PRO A 11 -16.78 71.15 -10.58
CA PRO A 11 -17.03 70.36 -11.81
C PRO A 11 -16.01 69.34 -12.41
N SER A 12 -16.53 68.61 -13.42
CA SER A 12 -15.92 68.23 -14.73
C SER A 12 -14.87 67.10 -14.87
N THR A 13 -14.89 66.53 -16.09
CA THR A 13 -14.15 65.36 -16.59
C THR A 13 -13.11 65.73 -17.66
N ILE A 14 -12.19 64.82 -17.99
CA ILE A 14 -11.60 64.61 -19.35
C ILE A 14 -10.84 63.26 -19.38
N SER A 15 -10.78 62.62 -20.56
CA SER A 15 -10.11 61.32 -20.80
C SER A 15 -9.09 61.43 -21.93
N PHE A 16 -7.99 60.65 -21.90
CA PHE A 16 -7.17 60.37 -23.09
C PHE A 16 -6.41 59.02 -23.04
N HIS A 17 -5.66 58.70 -24.10
CA HIS A 17 -5.40 57.33 -24.58
C HIS A 17 -4.00 56.75 -24.29
N VAL A 18 -3.97 55.43 -24.05
CA VAL A 18 -3.00 54.39 -24.50
C VAL A 18 -1.57 54.82 -24.92
N SER A 19 -0.56 54.24 -24.27
CA SER A 19 0.55 53.53 -24.98
C SER A 19 1.31 52.55 -24.07
N SER A 20 2.32 51.86 -24.61
CA SER A 20 3.00 50.71 -23.99
C SER A 20 4.53 50.86 -23.95
N ARG A 21 5.18 50.34 -22.89
CA ARG A 21 6.25 49.31 -22.95
C ARG A 21 6.95 49.05 -21.60
N LEU A 22 7.23 47.76 -21.36
CA LEU A 22 8.43 47.17 -20.74
C LEU A 22 9.25 48.01 -19.73
N LEU A 23 9.34 47.51 -18.49
CA LEU A 23 10.62 47.20 -17.84
C LEU A 23 10.45 46.13 -16.75
N SER A 24 11.54 45.48 -16.34
CA SER A 24 11.51 44.19 -15.62
C SER A 24 12.39 44.16 -14.37
N SER A 25 11.88 43.59 -13.28
CA SER A 25 12.69 43.05 -12.17
C SER A 25 11.91 41.99 -11.37
N PRO A 26 12.58 41.09 -10.63
CA PRO A 26 12.05 39.75 -10.36
C PRO A 26 11.34 39.60 -9.01
N PHE A 27 10.30 38.77 -8.98
CA PHE A 27 9.82 38.14 -7.74
C PHE A 27 10.75 36.99 -7.31
N THR A 28 10.96 36.86 -6.00
CA THR A 28 11.78 35.81 -5.39
C THR A 28 11.15 34.42 -5.58
N ALA A 29 11.93 33.49 -6.14
CA ALA A 29 11.45 32.13 -6.39
C ALA A 29 11.35 31.31 -5.10
N ALA A 30 10.12 31.02 -4.65
CA ALA A 30 9.87 30.02 -3.62
C ALA A 30 10.30 28.64 -4.13
N THR A 31 11.15 27.93 -3.38
CA THR A 31 11.74 26.64 -3.77
C THR A 31 10.79 25.47 -3.56
N ALA A 32 9.74 25.41 -4.39
CA ALA A 32 8.90 24.23 -4.53
C ALA A 32 9.74 23.02 -4.97
N TYR A 33 9.82 22.00 -4.11
CA TYR A 33 10.51 20.76 -4.44
C TYR A 33 9.70 19.96 -5.46
N PRO A 34 10.29 19.50 -6.58
CA PRO A 34 9.55 18.72 -7.57
C PRO A 34 9.13 17.37 -6.99
N PRO A 35 7.96 16.84 -7.40
CA PRO A 35 7.48 15.54 -6.94
C PRO A 35 8.52 14.45 -7.24
N ARG A 36 8.75 13.60 -6.26
CA ARG A 36 9.91 12.71 -6.24
C ARG A 36 9.72 11.58 -7.26
N ALA A 37 10.45 11.68 -8.37
CA ALA A 37 10.29 10.81 -9.52
C ALA A 37 10.22 9.31 -9.17
N GLU A 38 9.07 8.70 -9.48
CA GLU A 38 9.04 7.28 -9.85
C GLU A 38 10.05 7.02 -10.99
N LEU A 39 10.51 5.77 -11.11
CA LEU A 39 11.43 5.37 -12.19
C LEU A 39 10.68 5.19 -13.53
N ALA A 40 10.10 6.28 -14.02
CA ALA A 40 9.58 6.40 -15.36
C ALA A 40 10.73 6.31 -16.37
N VAL A 41 10.81 5.19 -17.10
CA VAL A 41 11.81 4.98 -18.15
C VAL A 41 11.41 5.81 -19.38
N SER A 42 11.94 7.02 -19.46
CA SER A 42 11.67 7.97 -20.55
C SER A 42 12.29 7.51 -21.88
N ALA A 43 11.50 6.82 -22.70
CA ALA A 43 11.90 6.35 -24.03
C ALA A 43 11.29 7.24 -25.14
N SER A 44 12.03 8.26 -25.59
CA SER A 44 11.59 9.16 -26.67
C SER A 44 11.51 8.44 -28.02
N PRO A 45 10.32 8.36 -28.68
CA PRO A 45 10.16 7.61 -29.91
C PRO A 45 10.67 8.38 -31.14
N ARG A 46 11.82 7.99 -31.70
CA ARG A 46 12.27 8.46 -33.03
C ARG A 46 11.27 7.99 -34.10
N ARG A 47 10.46 8.92 -34.61
CA ARG A 47 9.51 8.67 -35.72
C ARG A 47 10.24 8.16 -36.97
N ARG A 48 9.88 6.97 -37.46
CA ARG A 48 10.00 6.63 -38.89
C ARG A 48 8.63 6.19 -39.41
N ARG A 49 8.05 7.01 -40.30
CA ARG A 49 6.82 6.66 -41.03
C ARG A 49 7.12 5.49 -41.97
N ARG A 50 6.25 4.47 -42.00
CA ARG A 50 6.02 3.66 -43.20
C ARG A 50 4.53 3.71 -43.56
N ARG A 51 4.26 3.56 -44.86
CA ARG A 51 3.04 4.00 -45.53
C ARG A 51 2.09 2.82 -45.72
N TRP A 52 0.83 2.96 -45.34
CA TRP A 52 -0.23 2.04 -45.74
C TRP A 52 -0.83 2.46 -47.09
N ARG A 53 -1.28 1.46 -47.87
CA ARG A 53 -2.38 1.56 -48.84
C ARG A 53 -3.22 0.27 -48.75
N PRO A 54 -4.49 0.28 -49.18
CA PRO A 54 -5.44 -0.82 -48.98
C PRO A 54 -5.68 -1.66 -50.27
N ASP A 55 -6.36 -2.81 -50.16
CA ASP A 55 -7.73 -3.01 -50.67
C ASP A 55 -8.17 -4.51 -50.80
N LEU A 56 -9.31 -4.82 -50.15
CA LEU A 56 -10.39 -5.72 -50.62
C LEU A 56 -10.02 -7.22 -50.89
N PRO A 57 -10.93 -8.11 -51.40
CA PRO A 57 -11.65 -8.97 -50.43
C PRO A 57 -11.89 -10.45 -50.82
N GLY A 58 -12.38 -11.23 -49.85
CA GLY A 58 -13.39 -12.28 -50.11
C GLY A 58 -12.92 -13.75 -50.15
N CYS A 59 -13.55 -14.57 -49.31
CA CYS A 59 -14.20 -15.84 -49.68
C CYS A 59 -14.93 -16.42 -48.45
N GLY A 60 -16.09 -17.04 -48.66
CA GLY A 60 -16.85 -17.74 -47.61
C GLY A 60 -16.91 -19.24 -47.87
N PHE A 61 -17.21 -20.03 -46.84
CA PHE A 61 -17.54 -21.45 -46.97
C PHE A 61 -18.72 -21.81 -46.07
N CYS A 62 -19.65 -22.59 -46.62
CA CYS A 62 -20.83 -23.13 -45.94
C CYS A 62 -20.63 -24.63 -45.63
N PHE A 63 -21.75 -25.32 -45.33
CA PHE A 63 -21.90 -26.74 -44.98
C PHE A 63 -21.52 -27.12 -43.54
N SER A 64 -22.26 -28.02 -42.88
CA SER A 64 -23.70 -28.38 -43.07
C SER A 64 -24.23 -29.08 -41.81
N SER A 65 -25.54 -28.98 -41.57
CA SER A 65 -26.23 -29.72 -40.52
C SER A 65 -26.55 -31.15 -40.95
N ILE A 66 -26.17 -32.14 -40.13
CA ILE A 66 -26.72 -33.50 -40.16
C ILE A 66 -27.32 -33.78 -38.78
N GLY A 67 -28.55 -34.28 -38.75
CA GLY A 67 -29.21 -34.77 -37.53
C GLY A 67 -29.77 -36.16 -37.76
N ILE A 68 -29.70 -37.02 -36.74
CA ILE A 68 -30.28 -38.36 -36.76
C ILE A 68 -31.09 -38.60 -35.48
N ASN A 69 -32.40 -38.76 -35.69
CA ASN A 69 -33.40 -39.55 -34.99
C ASN A 69 -33.56 -39.58 -33.46
N ARG A 70 -34.81 -39.89 -33.10
CA ARG A 70 -35.46 -39.82 -31.80
C ARG A 70 -36.12 -41.17 -31.56
N ILE A 71 -35.83 -41.83 -30.44
CA ILE A 71 -36.63 -42.97 -29.94
C ILE A 71 -37.18 -42.62 -28.56
N ARG A 72 -38.40 -43.07 -28.29
CA ARG A 72 -39.22 -42.68 -27.13
C ARG A 72 -40.12 -43.85 -26.73
N THR A 73 -40.05 -44.28 -25.48
CA THR A 73 -41.13 -45.05 -24.83
C THR A 73 -41.03 -44.92 -23.31
N ASN A 74 -42.18 -44.95 -22.64
CA ASN A 74 -42.31 -44.83 -21.19
C ASN A 74 -42.61 -46.19 -20.55
N LYS A 75 -42.32 -46.36 -19.25
CA LYS A 75 -43.18 -47.13 -18.34
C LYS A 75 -43.35 -46.38 -17.02
N PHE A 76 -44.60 -46.29 -16.55
CA PHE A 76 -45.00 -45.89 -15.20
C PHE A 76 -45.24 -47.17 -14.35
N VAL A 77 -45.29 -47.06 -13.01
CA VAL A 77 -46.46 -47.42 -12.15
C VAL A 77 -46.11 -47.46 -10.64
N LYS A 78 -46.96 -46.80 -9.83
CA LYS A 78 -47.34 -46.94 -8.40
C LYS A 78 -46.33 -47.35 -7.29
N ALA A 79 -45.97 -46.34 -6.47
CA ALA A 79 -46.26 -46.17 -5.03
C ALA A 79 -46.63 -47.36 -4.09
N GLY A 80 -46.09 -47.31 -2.84
CA GLY A 80 -46.53 -48.14 -1.70
C GLY A 80 -45.92 -47.74 -0.32
N SER A 81 -46.82 -47.34 0.61
CA SER A 81 -46.83 -47.34 2.09
C SER A 81 -46.04 -48.45 2.85
N GLN A 82 -45.63 -48.34 4.14
CA GLN A 82 -45.52 -47.26 5.18
C GLN A 82 -44.51 -47.70 6.32
N PRO A 83 -44.49 -47.22 7.60
CA PRO A 83 -43.26 -47.22 8.43
C PRO A 83 -43.07 -48.42 9.39
N ARG A 84 -41.94 -48.42 10.12
CA ARG A 84 -41.75 -49.18 11.38
C ARG A 84 -41.34 -48.26 12.53
N GLN A 85 -41.98 -48.45 13.68
CA GLN A 85 -41.55 -47.91 14.98
C GLN A 85 -40.50 -48.83 15.62
N ILE A 86 -39.59 -48.27 16.42
CA ILE A 86 -38.89 -48.97 17.51
C ILE A 86 -38.94 -48.05 18.73
N ALA A 87 -39.13 -48.63 19.92
CA ALA A 87 -39.61 -47.93 21.10
C ALA A 87 -38.57 -47.05 21.81
N CYS A 88 -39.05 -45.99 22.46
CA CYS A 88 -38.29 -45.25 23.47
C CYS A 88 -38.14 -46.10 24.75
N ARG A 89 -36.96 -46.08 25.37
CA ARG A 89 -36.78 -46.47 26.77
C ARG A 89 -36.21 -45.29 27.54
N THR A 90 -36.90 -44.87 28.58
CA THR A 90 -36.50 -43.80 29.49
C THR A 90 -35.61 -44.33 30.60
N SER A 91 -34.45 -43.71 30.77
CA SER A 91 -33.68 -43.75 32.02
C SER A 91 -33.30 -42.33 32.41
N ARG A 92 -33.74 -41.89 33.60
CA ARG A 92 -33.22 -40.67 34.23
C ARG A 92 -31.89 -41.02 34.88
N ILE A 93 -30.84 -40.24 34.60
CA ILE A 93 -29.66 -40.13 35.45
C ILE A 93 -29.40 -38.63 35.62
N CYS A 94 -29.20 -38.19 36.87
CA CYS A 94 -29.11 -36.78 37.22
C CYS A 94 -27.72 -36.20 36.90
N CYS A 95 -27.66 -34.89 36.70
CA CYS A 95 -26.41 -34.17 36.51
C CYS A 95 -25.76 -33.89 37.88
N GLU A 96 -24.53 -34.38 38.10
CA GLU A 96 -23.62 -33.83 39.09
C GLU A 96 -22.37 -33.27 38.40
N HIS A 97 -21.98 -32.04 38.77
CA HIS A 97 -20.85 -31.35 38.17
C HIS A 97 -19.56 -31.66 38.96
N SER A 98 -18.66 -32.43 38.38
CA SER A 98 -17.25 -32.42 38.79
C SER A 98 -16.51 -31.31 38.02
N PRO A 99 -15.82 -30.36 38.69
CA PRO A 99 -15.12 -29.28 38.02
C PRO A 99 -13.87 -29.80 37.31
N ASP A 100 -13.88 -29.76 35.98
CA ASP A 100 -12.80 -30.32 35.15
C ASP A 100 -11.49 -29.51 35.30
N THR A 101 -10.43 -30.17 35.78
CA THR A 101 -9.13 -29.53 36.09
C THR A 101 -8.27 -29.25 34.86
N SER A 102 -8.79 -29.52 33.66
CA SER A 102 -8.16 -29.28 32.35
C SER A 102 -7.86 -27.81 32.04
N SER A 103 -8.70 -26.88 32.50
CA SER A 103 -8.67 -25.45 32.15
C SER A 103 -7.31 -24.77 32.40
N LYS A 104 -6.70 -24.99 33.57
CA LYS A 104 -5.50 -24.28 34.05
C LYS A 104 -4.21 -24.55 33.24
N ARG A 105 -4.25 -25.40 32.21
CA ARG A 105 -3.08 -25.69 31.35
C ARG A 105 -3.02 -24.87 30.06
N HIS A 106 -4.11 -24.19 29.67
CA HIS A 106 -4.21 -23.44 28.41
C HIS A 106 -3.93 -21.93 28.53
N GLU A 107 -3.87 -21.36 29.74
CA GLU A 107 -3.49 -19.95 29.96
C GLU A 107 -1.97 -19.70 30.02
N ARG A 108 -1.15 -20.64 29.51
CA ARG A 108 0.26 -20.34 29.24
C ARG A 108 0.34 -19.43 28.01
N TYR A 109 0.26 -18.12 28.26
CA TYR A 109 0.43 -17.00 27.33
C TYR A 109 1.00 -17.39 25.96
N GLN A 110 0.26 -17.08 24.89
CA GLN A 110 0.85 -16.91 23.56
C GLN A 110 1.72 -15.63 23.53
N ARG A 111 2.83 -15.62 24.28
CA ARG A 111 3.89 -14.63 24.06
C ARG A 111 4.37 -14.82 22.63
N GLN A 112 4.10 -13.85 21.76
CA GLN A 112 4.63 -13.84 20.41
C GLN A 112 6.16 -13.95 20.51
N PRO A 113 6.83 -14.75 19.67
CA PRO A 113 8.26 -14.95 19.76
C PRO A 113 8.97 -13.61 19.54
N GLN A 114 9.74 -13.16 20.53
CA GLN A 114 10.46 -11.89 20.45
C GLN A 114 11.54 -11.95 19.37
N ASN A 115 11.82 -10.83 18.69
CA ASN A 115 12.74 -10.70 17.55
C ASN A 115 12.25 -11.31 16.22
N VAL A 116 10.95 -11.23 15.92
CA VAL A 116 10.39 -11.67 14.63
C VAL A 116 11.06 -10.96 13.45
N ASP A 117 11.36 -11.71 12.39
CA ASP A 117 11.82 -11.13 11.12
C ASP A 117 10.67 -10.49 10.35
N LEU A 118 10.96 -9.40 9.63
CA LEU A 118 9.96 -8.63 8.89
C LEU A 118 9.30 -9.45 7.77
N PRO A 119 8.06 -9.13 7.38
CA PRO A 119 7.40 -9.72 6.21
C PRO A 119 8.29 -9.66 4.96
N GLU A 120 8.35 -10.76 4.20
CA GLU A 120 9.30 -10.91 3.09
C GLU A 120 9.08 -9.83 2.01
N LEU A 121 10.02 -8.90 1.87
CA LEU A 121 10.00 -7.87 0.84
C LEU A 121 10.17 -8.48 -0.56
N HIS A 122 9.05 -8.81 -1.20
CA HIS A 122 9.04 -9.50 -2.48
C HIS A 122 9.85 -8.77 -3.56
N PRO A 123 10.74 -9.46 -4.30
CA PRO A 123 11.56 -8.83 -5.33
C PRO A 123 10.72 -8.18 -6.43
N LYS A 124 10.97 -6.90 -6.74
CA LYS A 124 10.28 -6.11 -7.80
C LYS A 124 10.37 -6.70 -9.23
N LYS A 125 11.09 -7.82 -9.41
CA LYS A 125 11.21 -8.61 -10.65
C LYS A 125 10.32 -9.88 -10.66
N LYS A 126 9.55 -10.14 -9.59
CA LYS A 126 8.58 -11.24 -9.48
C LYS A 126 7.16 -10.66 -9.37
N LYS A 127 6.14 -11.50 -9.58
CA LYS A 127 4.75 -11.14 -9.21
C LYS A 127 4.59 -11.25 -7.69
N LYS A 128 3.77 -10.39 -7.08
CA LYS A 128 3.19 -10.62 -5.74
C LYS A 128 2.55 -12.03 -5.72
N PRO A 129 2.60 -12.78 -4.60
CA PRO A 129 1.84 -14.02 -4.45
C PRO A 129 0.34 -13.75 -4.54
N PHE A 130 -0.45 -14.76 -4.88
CA PHE A 130 -1.92 -14.67 -4.81
C PHE A 130 -2.37 -14.92 -3.36
N PRO A 131 -3.29 -14.12 -2.78
CA PRO A 131 -3.79 -14.35 -1.41
C PRO A 131 -4.54 -15.67 -1.26
N VAL A 132 -5.18 -16.13 -2.35
CA VAL A 132 -5.84 -17.43 -2.44
C VAL A 132 -4.98 -18.38 -3.29
N PRO A 133 -4.69 -19.62 -2.84
CA PRO A 133 -3.92 -20.58 -3.62
C PRO A 133 -4.51 -20.82 -5.02
N ILE A 134 -3.65 -20.75 -6.06
CA ILE A 134 -4.04 -20.81 -7.48
C ILE A 134 -4.94 -22.01 -7.79
N LYS A 135 -4.71 -23.18 -7.18
CA LYS A 135 -5.56 -24.37 -7.34
C LYS A 135 -7.02 -24.11 -6.95
N LYS A 136 -7.29 -23.39 -5.85
CA LYS A 136 -8.64 -23.00 -5.41
C LYS A 136 -9.27 -21.98 -6.37
N MET A 137 -8.50 -20.99 -6.83
CA MET A 137 -8.98 -20.01 -7.83
C MET A 137 -9.39 -20.68 -9.16
N LEU A 138 -8.60 -21.67 -9.62
CA LEU A 138 -8.91 -22.44 -10.82
C LEU A 138 -10.12 -23.35 -10.63
N GLN A 139 -10.31 -23.93 -9.45
CA GLN A 139 -11.50 -24.72 -9.11
C GLN A 139 -12.77 -23.85 -9.14
N ALA A 140 -12.76 -22.70 -8.48
CA ALA A 140 -13.86 -21.74 -8.51
C ALA A 140 -14.16 -21.25 -9.95
N SER A 141 -13.13 -20.90 -10.73
CA SER A 141 -13.33 -20.48 -12.14
C SER A 141 -13.80 -21.62 -13.06
N ARG A 142 -13.63 -22.89 -12.68
CA ARG A 142 -14.22 -24.05 -13.38
C ARG A 142 -15.68 -24.27 -12.99
N GLN A 143 -16.04 -24.06 -11.73
CA GLN A 143 -17.43 -24.08 -11.24
C GLN A 143 -18.25 -22.94 -11.90
N ASP A 144 -17.74 -21.71 -11.88
CA ASP A 144 -18.32 -20.57 -12.60
C ASP A 144 -18.57 -20.86 -14.09
N LYS A 145 -17.62 -21.55 -14.75
CA LYS A 145 -17.76 -21.91 -16.17
C LYS A 145 -18.85 -22.96 -16.39
N ARG A 146 -19.00 -23.95 -15.51
CA ARG A 146 -20.05 -24.98 -15.60
C ARG A 146 -21.44 -24.35 -15.46
N LEU A 147 -21.65 -23.52 -14.44
CA LEU A 147 -22.90 -22.77 -14.26
C LEU A 147 -23.21 -21.91 -15.50
N ALA A 148 -22.19 -21.22 -16.03
CA ALA A 148 -22.35 -20.42 -17.23
C ALA A 148 -22.72 -21.21 -18.50
N GLN A 149 -22.18 -22.42 -18.65
CA GLN A 149 -22.56 -23.32 -19.76
C GLN A 149 -24.00 -23.81 -19.65
N MET A 150 -24.51 -23.99 -18.42
CA MET A 150 -25.90 -24.36 -18.13
C MET A 150 -26.87 -23.16 -18.16
N ARG A 151 -26.38 -21.95 -18.46
CA ARG A 151 -27.10 -20.66 -18.33
C ARG A 151 -27.68 -20.41 -16.93
N ILE A 152 -27.11 -21.01 -15.89
CA ILE A 152 -27.51 -20.77 -14.49
C ILE A 152 -26.90 -19.44 -14.03
N GLU A 153 -27.74 -18.57 -13.46
CA GLU A 153 -27.28 -17.33 -12.83
C GLU A 153 -26.38 -17.61 -11.64
N LYS A 154 -25.33 -16.80 -11.50
CA LYS A 154 -24.38 -16.93 -10.40
C LYS A 154 -25.03 -16.38 -9.12
N PRO A 155 -25.11 -17.15 -8.02
CA PRO A 155 -25.52 -16.60 -6.73
C PRO A 155 -24.50 -15.56 -6.25
N LEU A 156 -25.00 -14.40 -5.81
CA LEU A 156 -24.20 -13.24 -5.43
C LEU A 156 -24.78 -12.58 -4.19
N GLU A 157 -24.09 -12.75 -3.07
CA GLU A 157 -24.38 -12.04 -1.82
C GLU A 157 -23.95 -10.56 -1.91
N PRO A 158 -24.58 -9.64 -1.15
CA PRO A 158 -24.04 -8.30 -0.96
C PRO A 158 -22.59 -8.34 -0.43
N PRO A 159 -21.67 -7.47 -0.93
CA PRO A 159 -21.86 -6.43 -1.93
C PRO A 159 -21.51 -6.89 -3.37
N LYS A 160 -21.36 -8.20 -3.61
CA LYS A 160 -20.95 -8.76 -4.92
C LYS A 160 -22.08 -8.76 -5.96
N ASN A 161 -23.31 -8.48 -5.52
CA ASN A 161 -24.47 -8.11 -6.34
C ASN A 161 -24.68 -6.58 -6.43
N GLY A 162 -23.79 -5.75 -5.87
CA GLY A 162 -23.87 -4.30 -5.90
C GLY A 162 -24.83 -3.65 -4.89
N LEU A 163 -25.55 -4.41 -4.07
CA LEU A 163 -26.26 -3.87 -2.90
C LEU A 163 -25.25 -3.55 -1.78
N LEU A 164 -25.56 -2.57 -0.91
CA LEU A 164 -24.74 -2.29 0.27
C LEU A 164 -24.87 -3.40 1.34
N VAL A 165 -23.92 -3.42 2.28
CA VAL A 165 -23.94 -4.25 3.49
C VAL A 165 -24.19 -3.33 4.68
N PRO A 166 -25.41 -3.22 5.23
CA PRO A 166 -25.76 -2.23 6.25
C PRO A 166 -24.84 -2.26 7.48
N GLU A 167 -24.41 -3.45 7.90
CA GLU A 167 -23.53 -3.67 9.06
C GLU A 167 -22.09 -3.18 8.85
N LEU A 168 -21.75 -2.74 7.63
CA LEU A 168 -20.47 -2.14 7.26
C LEU A 168 -20.55 -0.65 6.93
N ILE A 169 -21.75 -0.05 6.85
CA ILE A 169 -21.89 1.39 6.61
C ILE A 169 -21.28 2.20 7.78
N PRO A 170 -21.58 1.92 9.07
CA PRO A 170 -20.94 2.64 10.18
C PRO A 170 -19.42 2.49 10.18
N VAL A 171 -18.92 1.29 9.86
CA VAL A 171 -17.48 0.99 9.75
C VAL A 171 -16.80 1.85 8.68
N ALA A 172 -17.49 2.16 7.60
CA ALA A 172 -16.96 3.00 6.53
C ALA A 172 -16.85 4.46 6.95
N TYR A 173 -17.81 4.98 7.73
CA TYR A 173 -17.70 6.31 8.37
C TYR A 173 -16.58 6.33 9.43
N GLU A 174 -16.53 5.32 10.32
CA GLU A 174 -15.47 5.14 11.33
C GLU A 174 -14.06 5.15 10.70
N VAL A 175 -13.87 4.45 9.58
CA VAL A 175 -12.60 4.43 8.84
C VAL A 175 -12.28 5.82 8.28
N LEU A 176 -13.26 6.52 7.69
CA LEU A 176 -13.03 7.82 7.07
C LEU A 176 -12.69 8.91 8.11
N ASP A 177 -13.33 8.90 9.27
CA ASP A 177 -13.04 9.88 10.32
C ASP A 177 -11.71 9.60 11.04
N ASN A 178 -11.39 8.32 11.31
CA ASN A 178 -10.05 7.97 11.80
C ASN A 178 -8.95 8.25 10.76
N TRP A 179 -9.26 8.20 9.45
CA TRP A 179 -8.33 8.59 8.39
C TRP A 179 -7.99 10.09 8.43
N LYS A 180 -8.98 10.98 8.63
CA LYS A 180 -8.76 12.42 8.87
C LYS A 180 -7.89 12.66 10.11
N VAL A 181 -8.22 12.00 11.22
CA VAL A 181 -7.46 12.11 12.49
C VAL A 181 -6.01 11.66 12.30
N LEU A 182 -5.80 10.56 11.57
CA LEU A 182 -4.46 10.06 11.23
C LEU A 182 -3.67 11.08 10.39
N ILE A 183 -4.23 11.59 9.29
CA ILE A 183 -3.54 12.56 8.42
C ILE A 183 -3.17 13.82 9.21
N ARG A 184 -4.12 14.40 9.94
CA ARG A 184 -3.90 15.60 10.76
C ARG A 184 -2.85 15.36 11.84
N GLY A 185 -2.94 14.23 12.54
CA GLY A 185 -1.99 13.85 13.59
C GLY A 185 -0.56 13.71 13.06
N LEU A 186 -0.38 12.99 11.95
CA LEU A 186 0.92 12.86 11.28
C LEU A 186 1.50 14.22 10.86
N SER A 187 0.69 15.09 10.26
CA SER A 187 1.12 16.45 9.88
C SER A 187 1.57 17.29 11.08
N GLN A 188 0.92 17.17 12.23
CA GLN A 188 1.33 17.84 13.48
C GLN A 188 2.59 17.20 14.09
N LEU A 189 2.71 15.87 14.13
CA LEU A 189 3.88 15.17 14.67
C LEU A 189 5.15 15.45 13.87
N LEU A 190 5.05 15.65 12.54
CA LEU A 190 6.16 16.05 11.67
C LEU A 190 6.74 17.44 11.96
N ASN A 191 6.12 18.24 12.83
CA ASN A 191 6.68 19.50 13.33
C ASN A 191 7.59 19.31 14.54
N VAL A 192 7.44 18.22 15.30
CA VAL A 192 8.16 17.97 16.57
C VAL A 192 9.13 16.78 16.52
N VAL A 193 8.80 15.72 15.77
CA VAL A 193 9.72 14.59 15.53
C VAL A 193 10.26 14.67 14.10
N THR A 194 11.57 14.55 13.97
CA THR A 194 12.25 14.63 12.67
C THR A 194 12.12 13.33 11.89
N VAL A 195 11.65 13.44 10.64
CA VAL A 195 11.66 12.37 9.65
C VAL A 195 12.58 12.74 8.51
N TYR A 196 13.33 11.76 8.00
CA TYR A 196 14.26 11.89 6.88
C TYR A 196 13.90 10.94 5.73
N GLY A 197 13.70 11.48 4.53
CA GLY A 197 13.69 10.72 3.28
C GLY A 197 15.08 10.73 2.62
N CYS A 198 15.58 9.58 2.15
CA CYS A 198 16.83 9.56 1.39
C CYS A 198 16.57 10.00 -0.07
N ARG A 199 17.11 11.14 -0.54
CA ARG A 199 16.93 11.64 -1.93
C ARG A 199 17.09 10.57 -3.01
N LYS A 200 18.03 9.63 -2.83
CA LYS A 200 18.46 8.67 -3.89
C LYS A 200 17.76 7.30 -3.88
N CYS A 201 17.11 6.88 -2.79
CA CYS A 201 16.36 5.61 -2.75
C CYS A 201 15.15 5.68 -1.81
N PRO A 202 14.15 4.79 -1.93
CA PRO A 202 12.95 4.78 -1.07
C PRO A 202 13.15 4.53 0.44
N GLN A 203 14.38 4.55 0.98
CA GLN A 203 14.57 4.44 2.43
C GLN A 203 14.17 5.74 3.14
N VAL A 204 13.52 5.55 4.29
CA VAL A 204 13.07 6.58 5.22
C VAL A 204 13.62 6.25 6.61
N HIS A 205 13.80 7.27 7.44
CA HIS A 205 14.22 7.15 8.83
C HIS A 205 13.45 8.15 9.69
N VAL A 206 13.07 7.74 10.89
CA VAL A 206 12.49 8.61 11.92
C VAL A 206 13.52 8.70 13.03
N GLY A 207 13.87 9.90 13.46
CA GLY A 207 14.94 10.14 14.43
C GLY A 207 15.61 11.50 14.24
N PRO A 208 16.27 12.04 15.27
CA PRO A 208 16.88 13.37 15.23
C PRO A 208 18.10 13.46 14.29
N VAL A 209 18.75 12.35 13.95
CA VAL A 209 19.88 12.30 13.02
C VAL A 209 19.80 11.07 12.11
N GLY A 210 19.74 11.30 10.80
CA GLY A 210 19.67 10.26 9.76
C GLY A 210 20.73 9.16 9.89
N HIS A 211 20.30 7.90 9.91
CA HIS A 211 21.16 6.75 10.21
C HIS A 211 22.40 6.59 9.31
N GLN A 212 23.45 5.98 9.88
CA GLN A 212 24.74 5.73 9.23
C GLN A 212 24.83 4.34 8.56
N ILE A 213 23.81 3.48 8.70
CA ILE A 213 23.73 2.16 8.02
C ILE A 213 23.89 2.32 6.49
N GLN A 214 24.81 1.57 5.91
CA GLN A 214 25.22 1.63 4.50
C GLN A 214 24.34 0.71 3.60
N ASP A 215 23.03 0.94 3.57
CA ASP A 215 22.07 0.15 2.76
C ASP A 215 21.39 0.94 1.62
N CYS A 216 21.94 2.10 1.23
CA CYS A 216 21.43 2.89 0.11
C CYS A 216 21.72 2.21 -1.24
N TYR A 217 20.69 1.66 -1.87
CA TYR A 217 20.71 1.12 -3.24
C TYR A 217 20.38 2.17 -4.34
N GLY A 218 20.38 3.45 -3.97
CA GLY A 218 20.05 4.57 -4.86
C GLY A 218 21.13 4.95 -5.88
N THR A 219 20.76 5.72 -6.90
CA THR A 219 21.68 6.17 -7.96
C THR A 219 22.93 6.85 -7.38
N GLY A 220 24.11 6.35 -7.76
CA GLY A 220 25.39 6.82 -7.21
C GLY A 220 25.70 6.34 -5.79
N SER A 221 25.14 5.20 -5.35
CA SER A 221 25.47 4.56 -4.07
C SER A 221 26.95 4.21 -3.92
N GLN A 222 27.55 3.61 -4.95
CA GLN A 222 28.96 3.19 -4.96
C GLN A 222 29.92 4.35 -4.62
N ARG A 223 29.76 5.51 -5.27
CA ARG A 223 30.57 6.72 -5.01
C ARG A 223 30.33 7.37 -3.64
N ARG A 224 29.36 6.88 -2.86
CA ARG A 224 28.98 7.38 -1.53
C ARG A 224 29.01 6.27 -0.48
N ASN A 225 29.74 5.18 -0.74
CA ASN A 225 29.90 4.01 0.12
C ASN A 225 28.56 3.48 0.68
N SER A 226 27.51 3.48 -0.16
CA SER A 226 26.14 3.08 0.18
C SER A 226 25.50 3.83 1.36
N HIS A 227 26.02 4.99 1.77
CA HIS A 227 25.31 5.90 2.67
C HIS A 227 24.10 6.55 1.99
N HIS A 228 23.17 7.05 2.79
CA HIS A 228 22.00 7.79 2.32
C HIS A 228 22.34 9.26 2.00
N SER A 229 21.38 9.97 1.41
CA SER A 229 21.45 11.40 1.16
C SER A 229 20.16 12.00 1.72
N TRP A 230 20.14 12.18 3.03
CA TRP A 230 18.96 12.56 3.78
C TRP A 230 18.49 13.98 3.47
N VAL A 231 17.17 14.17 3.48
CA VAL A 231 16.43 15.44 3.55
C VAL A 231 15.25 15.27 4.49
N ARG A 232 14.67 16.37 5.00
CA ARG A 232 13.39 16.32 5.71
C ARG A 232 12.36 15.57 4.87
N GLY A 233 11.73 14.56 5.46
CA GLY A 233 10.66 13.78 4.85
C GLY A 233 9.32 14.51 4.90
N SER A 234 8.37 13.97 4.16
CA SER A 234 6.98 14.42 4.09
C SER A 234 6.04 13.41 4.76
N ILE A 235 4.76 13.75 4.93
CA ILE A 235 3.72 12.79 5.33
C ILE A 235 3.67 11.58 4.38
N ASN A 236 3.92 11.77 3.08
CA ASN A 236 3.96 10.71 2.07
C ASN A 236 5.19 9.78 2.19
N ASP A 237 6.24 10.16 2.91
CA ASP A 237 7.35 9.27 3.28
C ASP A 237 6.99 8.39 4.52
N VAL A 238 6.03 8.82 5.35
CA VAL A 238 5.60 8.11 6.57
C VAL A 238 4.40 7.20 6.28
N LEU A 239 3.38 7.76 5.65
CA LEU A 239 2.12 7.12 5.24
C LEU A 239 2.08 7.15 3.72
N ILE A 240 2.39 6.02 3.09
CA ILE A 240 2.47 5.92 1.62
C ILE A 240 1.06 6.09 1.03
N PRO A 241 0.82 7.10 0.18
CA PRO A 241 -0.47 7.27 -0.49
C PRO A 241 -0.70 6.14 -1.50
N ILE A 242 -1.90 5.56 -1.48
CA ILE A 242 -2.38 4.59 -2.47
C ILE A 242 -3.70 5.10 -3.01
N GLU A 243 -3.75 5.31 -4.33
CA GLU A 243 -4.91 5.81 -5.05
C GLU A 243 -5.75 4.67 -5.65
N SER A 244 -7.03 4.96 -5.89
CA SER A 244 -7.89 4.25 -6.84
C SER A 244 -8.45 5.29 -7.82
N TYR A 245 -8.94 4.82 -8.97
CA TYR A 245 -9.96 5.57 -9.69
C TYR A 245 -11.26 5.59 -8.87
N HIS A 246 -11.94 6.72 -8.83
CA HIS A 246 -13.32 6.81 -8.37
C HIS A 246 -14.28 6.16 -9.39
N LEU A 247 -15.40 5.59 -8.93
CA LEU A 247 -16.41 4.93 -9.76
C LEU A 247 -17.83 5.25 -9.29
N TYR A 248 -18.64 5.93 -10.11
CA TYR A 248 -20.07 6.07 -9.83
C TYR A 248 -20.80 4.71 -9.73
N ASP A 249 -20.48 3.72 -10.58
CA ASP A 249 -21.03 2.37 -10.50
C ASP A 249 -19.93 1.31 -10.72
N PRO A 250 -19.47 0.58 -9.67
CA PRO A 250 -18.48 -0.49 -9.80
C PRO A 250 -18.88 -1.65 -10.73
N PHE A 251 -20.16 -1.72 -11.13
CA PHE A 251 -20.69 -2.69 -12.09
C PHE A 251 -20.97 -2.07 -13.47
N GLY A 252 -20.74 -0.76 -13.64
CA GLY A 252 -20.90 0.03 -14.86
C GLY A 252 -19.81 -0.21 -15.90
N TRP A 253 -19.23 0.86 -16.45
CA TRP A 253 -18.11 0.77 -17.38
C TRP A 253 -16.77 0.74 -16.63
N ARG A 254 -15.79 0.00 -17.19
CA ARG A 254 -14.42 0.02 -16.66
C ARG A 254 -13.63 1.13 -17.32
N VAL A 255 -12.94 1.94 -16.52
CA VAL A 255 -11.98 2.96 -16.97
C VAL A 255 -11.05 2.36 -18.05
N LYS A 256 -11.12 2.92 -19.26
CA LYS A 256 -10.26 2.57 -20.40
C LYS A 256 -8.98 3.39 -20.34
N HIS A 257 -7.96 3.05 -21.13
CA HIS A 257 -6.72 3.83 -21.13
C HIS A 257 -6.91 5.22 -21.75
N GLU A 258 -7.82 5.30 -22.72
CA GLU A 258 -8.15 6.48 -23.51
C GLU A 258 -8.95 7.47 -22.65
N THR A 259 -9.99 6.97 -21.98
CA THR A 259 -10.90 7.73 -21.09
C THR A 259 -10.36 7.91 -19.66
N ARG A 260 -9.04 7.78 -19.44
CA ARG A 260 -8.48 7.64 -18.08
C ARG A 260 -8.35 8.96 -17.31
N PHE A 261 -8.59 10.09 -18.00
CA PHE A 261 -8.56 11.43 -17.44
C PHE A 261 -9.98 11.95 -17.17
N ASP A 262 -10.99 11.18 -17.55
CA ASP A 262 -12.42 11.48 -17.39
C ASP A 262 -12.95 10.94 -16.03
N TYR A 263 -12.03 10.49 -15.15
CA TYR A 263 -12.30 9.84 -13.85
C TYR A 263 -11.27 10.33 -12.84
N ASP A 264 -11.75 10.74 -11.66
CA ASP A 264 -10.88 11.21 -10.58
C ASP A 264 -9.99 10.10 -9.99
N ARG A 265 -8.85 10.54 -9.47
CA ARG A 265 -7.90 9.74 -8.69
C ARG A 265 -8.02 10.17 -7.24
N ILE A 266 -8.47 9.25 -6.38
CA ILE A 266 -8.73 9.52 -4.96
C ILE A 266 -8.07 8.45 -4.09
N PRO A 267 -7.78 8.69 -2.81
CA PRO A 267 -7.20 7.67 -1.94
C PRO A 267 -8.06 6.41 -1.90
N ALA A 268 -7.45 5.24 -2.06
CA ALA A 268 -8.17 3.96 -2.20
C ALA A 268 -8.98 3.59 -0.93
N ILE A 269 -8.65 4.16 0.22
CA ILE A 269 -9.41 4.05 1.47
C ILE A 269 -10.71 4.86 1.36
N VAL A 270 -10.65 6.09 0.83
CA VAL A 270 -11.82 6.96 0.61
C VAL A 270 -12.77 6.31 -0.39
N GLU A 271 -12.26 5.83 -1.53
CA GLU A 271 -13.07 5.07 -2.51
C GLU A 271 -13.66 3.80 -1.87
N LEU A 272 -12.91 3.06 -1.05
CA LEU A 272 -13.44 1.88 -0.35
C LEU A 272 -14.58 2.25 0.62
N CYS A 273 -14.49 3.40 1.29
CA CYS A 273 -15.56 3.89 2.17
C CYS A 273 -16.78 4.37 1.36
N ILE A 274 -16.57 5.07 0.24
CA ILE A 274 -17.64 5.47 -0.68
C ILE A 274 -18.41 4.24 -1.17
N GLN A 275 -17.72 3.21 -1.69
CA GLN A 275 -18.38 1.99 -2.16
C GLN A 275 -18.96 1.14 -1.01
N ALA A 276 -18.50 1.34 0.23
CA ALA A 276 -19.08 0.71 1.41
C ALA A 276 -20.34 1.41 1.95
N GLY A 277 -20.64 2.62 1.49
CA GLY A 277 -21.88 3.35 1.83
C GLY A 277 -21.69 4.74 2.42
N VAL A 278 -20.47 5.29 2.44
CA VAL A 278 -20.26 6.71 2.81
C VAL A 278 -20.66 7.61 1.66
N ASP A 279 -21.58 8.53 1.89
CA ASP A 279 -22.01 9.51 0.89
C ASP A 279 -21.13 10.76 0.95
N LEU A 280 -20.36 11.00 -0.12
CA LEU A 280 -19.57 12.22 -0.33
C LEU A 280 -20.12 12.95 -1.57
N PRO A 281 -20.73 14.14 -1.45
CA PRO A 281 -21.33 14.87 -2.58
C PRO A 281 -20.33 15.24 -3.70
N GLN A 282 -19.04 15.20 -3.41
CA GLN A 282 -17.93 15.44 -4.34
C GLN A 282 -17.61 14.20 -5.18
N TYR A 283 -17.88 13.00 -4.66
CA TYR A 283 -17.58 11.70 -5.26
C TYR A 283 -18.82 10.79 -5.19
N PRO A 284 -19.86 11.09 -6.00
CA PRO A 284 -21.15 10.41 -5.93
C PRO A 284 -21.02 8.92 -6.28
N SER A 285 -21.78 8.06 -5.62
CA SER A 285 -21.84 6.62 -5.93
C SER A 285 -23.27 6.12 -6.01
N ARG A 286 -23.54 5.29 -7.02
CA ARG A 286 -24.84 4.75 -7.36
C ARG A 286 -25.32 3.77 -6.29
N ARG A 287 -26.15 4.24 -5.37
CA ARG A 287 -26.82 3.39 -4.38
C ARG A 287 -27.85 2.50 -5.08
N ARG A 288 -27.60 1.18 -5.08
CA ARG A 288 -28.43 0.20 -5.80
C ARG A 288 -29.52 -0.37 -4.88
N THR A 289 -30.77 -0.27 -5.33
CA THR A 289 -31.94 -0.92 -4.69
C THR A 289 -32.22 -2.32 -5.23
N ALA A 290 -31.74 -2.62 -6.45
CA ALA A 290 -31.90 -3.92 -7.11
C ALA A 290 -30.53 -4.58 -7.40
N PRO A 291 -30.39 -5.91 -7.20
CA PRO A 291 -29.13 -6.63 -7.37
C PRO A 291 -28.73 -6.81 -8.84
N VAL A 292 -27.42 -6.69 -9.10
CA VAL A 292 -26.78 -7.00 -10.38
C VAL A 292 -26.80 -8.50 -10.65
N ARG A 293 -27.30 -8.90 -11.82
CA ARG A 293 -27.43 -10.31 -12.22
C ARG A 293 -26.33 -10.72 -13.19
N MET A 294 -25.72 -11.89 -12.97
CA MET A 294 -24.59 -12.37 -13.77
C MET A 294 -24.72 -13.85 -14.15
N ILE A 295 -24.22 -14.20 -15.34
CA ILE A 295 -23.89 -15.58 -15.71
C ILE A 295 -22.37 -15.69 -15.88
N GLY A 296 -21.73 -16.49 -15.02
CA GLY A 296 -20.28 -16.66 -14.95
C GLY A 296 -19.52 -15.36 -14.63
N LYS A 297 -19.09 -14.65 -15.68
CA LYS A 297 -18.38 -13.35 -15.61
C LYS A 297 -19.04 -12.24 -16.43
N LYS A 298 -20.19 -12.51 -17.07
CA LYS A 298 -20.96 -11.53 -17.84
C LYS A 298 -22.11 -11.01 -16.98
N VAL A 299 -22.17 -9.69 -16.80
CA VAL A 299 -23.37 -9.01 -16.29
C VAL A 299 -24.45 -9.08 -17.36
N ILE A 300 -25.66 -9.49 -16.95
CA ILE A 300 -26.85 -9.55 -17.79
C ILE A 300 -27.74 -8.36 -17.50
N ASP A 301 -27.99 -8.11 -16.21
CA ASP A 301 -28.82 -7.00 -15.75
C ASP A 301 -28.02 -6.10 -14.81
N ARG A 302 -28.16 -4.80 -15.02
CA ARG A 302 -27.56 -3.71 -14.23
C ARG A 302 -28.60 -2.86 -13.51
N GLY A 303 -29.90 -3.10 -13.72
CA GLY A 303 -30.95 -2.13 -13.40
C GLY A 303 -30.83 -0.87 -14.26
N GLY A 304 -30.54 -1.02 -15.55
CA GLY A 304 -30.28 0.10 -16.46
C GLY A 304 -28.98 0.88 -16.20
N PHE A 305 -28.76 1.91 -17.00
CA PHE A 305 -27.81 3.00 -16.73
C PHE A 305 -28.55 4.13 -16.01
N VAL A 306 -27.82 4.88 -15.19
CA VAL A 306 -28.27 6.11 -14.53
C VAL A 306 -27.18 7.13 -14.81
N ASP A 307 -27.56 8.34 -15.19
CA ASP A 307 -26.59 9.41 -15.42
C ASP A 307 -25.93 9.81 -14.10
N GLU A 308 -24.61 10.04 -14.16
CA GLU A 308 -23.82 10.44 -13.00
C GLU A 308 -24.21 11.87 -12.60
N PRO A 309 -24.64 12.11 -11.34
CA PRO A 309 -24.99 13.44 -10.90
C PRO A 309 -23.73 14.30 -10.86
N LYS A 310 -23.84 15.57 -11.25
CA LYS A 310 -22.69 16.50 -11.23
C LYS A 310 -22.14 16.59 -9.79
N PRO A 311 -20.83 16.40 -9.58
CA PRO A 311 -20.19 16.64 -8.29
C PRO A 311 -20.51 18.02 -7.71
N GLN A 312 -20.70 18.08 -6.39
CA GLN A 312 -20.91 19.34 -5.68
C GLN A 312 -19.57 19.94 -5.26
N HIS A 313 -19.36 21.21 -5.64
CA HIS A 313 -18.14 21.96 -5.33
C HIS A 313 -18.51 23.27 -4.59
N SER A 314 -18.71 23.19 -3.27
CA SER A 314 -18.67 24.37 -2.37
C SER A 314 -17.27 24.56 -1.77
N GLU A 315 -17.04 25.68 -1.08
CA GLU A 315 -15.77 25.92 -0.35
C GLU A 315 -15.58 24.92 0.80
N ASP A 316 -16.67 24.50 1.47
CA ASP A 316 -16.65 23.42 2.47
C ASP A 316 -16.22 22.09 1.85
N CYS A 317 -16.66 21.81 0.62
CA CYS A 317 -16.27 20.60 -0.12
C CYS A 317 -14.76 20.56 -0.34
N ILE A 318 -14.14 21.69 -0.71
CA ILE A 318 -12.69 21.78 -0.93
C ILE A 318 -11.93 21.54 0.38
N SER A 319 -12.44 22.09 1.48
CA SER A 319 -11.85 21.91 2.82
C SER A 319 -11.92 20.45 3.28
N LEU A 320 -13.06 19.79 3.12
CA LEU A 320 -13.24 18.37 3.44
C LEU A 320 -12.34 17.46 2.59
N LEU A 321 -12.16 17.77 1.31
CA LEU A 321 -11.26 17.00 0.43
C LEU A 321 -9.79 17.11 0.86
N ALA A 322 -9.35 18.28 1.34
CA ALA A 322 -7.99 18.48 1.82
C ALA A 322 -7.67 17.72 3.14
N GLU A 323 -8.68 17.37 3.94
CA GLU A 323 -8.50 16.50 5.12
C GLU A 323 -8.35 15.01 4.75
N LEU A 324 -8.84 14.60 3.58
CA LEU A 324 -8.85 13.19 3.15
C LEU A 324 -7.60 12.76 2.38
N ASP A 325 -6.78 13.71 1.93
CA ASP A 325 -5.64 13.46 1.05
C ASP A 325 -4.30 14.01 1.59
N THR A 326 -3.28 13.15 1.59
CA THR A 326 -1.91 13.48 2.02
C THR A 326 -1.12 14.28 0.97
N PHE A 327 -1.60 14.42 -0.27
CA PHE A 327 -1.00 15.33 -1.25
C PHE A 327 -1.48 16.77 -1.08
N SER A 328 -2.76 16.98 -0.76
CA SER A 328 -3.40 18.29 -0.62
C SER A 328 -3.08 18.99 0.71
N ASN A 329 -2.83 18.22 1.77
CA ASN A 329 -2.49 18.71 3.12
C ASN A 329 -1.02 19.21 3.25
N GLN A 330 -0.55 20.02 2.29
CA GLN A 330 0.80 20.59 2.33
C GLN A 330 0.86 21.84 3.20
N GLN A 331 1.38 21.66 4.42
CA GLN A 331 2.01 22.73 5.20
C GLN A 331 1.13 23.96 5.48
N GLY A 332 -0.18 23.75 5.63
CA GLY A 332 -0.96 24.59 6.53
C GLY A 332 -0.30 24.59 7.91
N GLN A 333 -0.19 25.76 8.55
CA GLN A 333 0.51 25.92 9.83
C GLN A 333 -0.31 25.32 10.99
N SER A 334 -0.39 24.00 11.04
CA SER A 334 -1.04 23.29 12.14
C SER A 334 -0.24 23.55 13.42
N SER A 335 -0.90 24.13 14.42
CA SER A 335 -0.25 24.58 15.65
C SER A 335 0.50 23.45 16.35
N THR A 336 1.64 23.79 16.95
CA THR A 336 2.38 22.91 17.84
C THR A 336 1.43 22.42 18.94
N PRO A 337 1.23 21.10 19.09
CA PRO A 337 0.28 20.58 20.07
C PRO A 337 0.74 20.93 21.49
N SER A 338 -0.20 21.30 22.35
CA SER A 338 0.06 21.51 23.79
C SER A 338 0.50 20.24 24.50
N ASN A 339 0.03 19.08 24.04
CA ASN A 339 0.40 17.76 24.52
C ASN A 339 0.85 16.89 23.33
N VAL A 340 2.15 16.65 23.20
CA VAL A 340 2.73 15.84 22.11
C VAL A 340 2.39 14.36 22.29
N THR A 341 2.42 13.84 23.53
CA THR A 341 2.18 12.43 23.85
C THR A 341 0.75 12.02 23.54
N GLU A 342 -0.25 12.77 24.01
CA GLU A 342 -1.67 12.50 23.74
C GLU A 342 -1.98 12.58 22.24
N LEU A 343 -1.36 13.51 21.50
CA LEU A 343 -1.47 13.55 20.05
C LEU A 343 -0.87 12.29 19.42
N ALA A 344 0.28 11.83 19.89
CA ALA A 344 0.95 10.64 19.39
C ALA A 344 0.11 9.37 19.64
N GLU A 345 -0.42 9.20 20.85
CA GLU A 345 -1.32 8.10 21.22
C GLU A 345 -2.58 8.10 20.36
N LYS A 346 -3.23 9.26 20.20
CA LYS A 346 -4.43 9.43 19.37
C LYS A 346 -4.16 9.13 17.88
N THR A 347 -3.01 9.57 17.36
CA THR A 347 -2.58 9.31 15.97
C THR A 347 -2.29 7.82 15.76
N LEU A 348 -1.62 7.19 16.72
CA LEU A 348 -1.29 5.75 16.69
C LEU A 348 -2.54 4.88 16.79
N LYS A 349 -3.50 5.26 17.65
CA LYS A 349 -4.81 4.60 17.73
C LYS A 349 -5.56 4.71 16.41
N ALA A 350 -5.64 5.92 15.82
CA ALA A 350 -6.29 6.13 14.54
C ALA A 350 -5.66 5.27 13.41
N TYR A 351 -4.34 5.09 13.39
CA TYR A 351 -3.66 4.18 12.45
C TYR A 351 -4.11 2.72 12.61
N LEU A 352 -4.22 2.24 13.85
CA LEU A 352 -4.69 0.88 14.16
C LEU A 352 -6.17 0.70 13.82
N ASP A 353 -7.02 1.67 14.18
CA ASP A 353 -8.46 1.67 13.89
C ASP A 353 -8.72 1.65 12.37
N VAL A 354 -8.02 2.48 11.58
CA VAL A 354 -8.10 2.46 10.11
C VAL A 354 -7.67 1.09 9.55
N ARG A 355 -6.56 0.51 10.04
CA ARG A 355 -6.11 -0.83 9.60
C ARG A 355 -7.14 -1.91 9.94
N GLN A 356 -7.77 -1.85 11.11
CA GLN A 356 -8.80 -2.81 11.52
C GLN A 356 -10.09 -2.64 10.71
N GLY A 357 -10.56 -1.40 10.51
CA GLY A 357 -11.76 -1.08 9.76
C GLY A 357 -11.63 -1.42 8.27
N VAL A 358 -10.53 -1.04 7.61
CA VAL A 358 -10.27 -1.42 6.22
C VAL A 358 -10.20 -2.94 6.06
N LYS A 359 -9.58 -3.66 7.01
CA LYS A 359 -9.59 -5.14 7.05
C LYS A 359 -11.00 -5.72 7.20
N LYS A 360 -11.88 -5.08 7.99
CA LYS A 360 -13.30 -5.45 8.16
C LYS A 360 -14.09 -5.21 6.85
N LEU A 361 -13.91 -4.06 6.19
CA LEU A 361 -14.53 -3.75 4.88
C LEU A 361 -14.08 -4.74 3.79
N MET A 362 -12.76 -4.96 3.64
CA MET A 362 -12.18 -5.87 2.65
C MET A 362 -12.57 -7.36 2.83
N SER A 363 -13.18 -7.73 3.96
CA SER A 363 -13.75 -9.09 4.14
C SER A 363 -14.99 -9.35 3.27
N LYS A 364 -15.67 -8.28 2.83
CA LYS A 364 -16.90 -8.33 2.03
C LYS A 364 -16.74 -7.57 0.71
N TYR A 365 -16.26 -6.32 0.78
CA TYR A 365 -16.01 -5.47 -0.36
C TYR A 365 -14.76 -5.93 -1.12
N THR A 366 -14.86 -5.94 -2.44
CA THR A 366 -13.79 -6.45 -3.29
C THR A 366 -12.84 -5.32 -3.66
N VAL A 367 -11.55 -5.48 -3.36
CA VAL A 367 -10.47 -4.60 -3.81
C VAL A 367 -9.47 -5.42 -4.63
N LYS A 368 -8.96 -4.85 -5.71
CA LYS A 368 -7.96 -5.46 -6.59
C LYS A 368 -6.63 -4.72 -6.47
N THR A 369 -5.54 -5.47 -6.53
CA THR A 369 -4.18 -4.91 -6.71
C THR A 369 -3.58 -5.42 -8.01
N CYS A 370 -2.71 -4.62 -8.63
CA CYS A 370 -1.79 -5.14 -9.63
C CYS A 370 -0.70 -5.97 -8.93
N GLY A 371 -0.57 -7.25 -9.30
CA GLY A 371 0.49 -8.10 -8.73
C GLY A 371 1.92 -7.74 -9.17
N TYR A 372 2.17 -6.55 -9.75
CA TYR A 372 3.51 -6.11 -10.18
C TYR A 372 3.86 -4.66 -9.78
N CYS A 373 2.89 -3.79 -9.50
CA CYS A 373 3.10 -2.42 -9.02
C CYS A 373 2.20 -2.10 -7.82
N SER A 374 2.17 -0.84 -7.39
CA SER A 374 1.34 -0.30 -6.32
C SER A 374 -0.13 -0.10 -6.70
N GLU A 375 -0.50 -0.15 -7.99
CA GLU A 375 -1.85 0.16 -8.47
C GLU A 375 -2.93 -0.67 -7.75
N VAL A 376 -3.92 0.03 -7.19
CA VAL A 376 -5.11 -0.51 -6.54
C VAL A 376 -6.36 -0.06 -7.29
N HIS A 377 -7.41 -0.86 -7.21
CA HIS A 377 -8.72 -0.55 -7.74
C HIS A 377 -9.80 -1.16 -6.85
N VAL A 378 -10.64 -0.32 -6.27
CA VAL A 378 -11.82 -0.77 -5.53
C VAL A 378 -12.88 -1.24 -6.52
N GLY A 379 -13.53 -2.37 -6.23
CA GLY A 379 -14.58 -2.95 -7.07
C GLY A 379 -14.30 -4.38 -7.56
N PRO A 380 -15.30 -5.00 -8.21
CA PRO A 380 -15.23 -6.40 -8.62
C PRO A 380 -14.18 -6.68 -9.70
N TRP A 381 -13.80 -5.68 -10.52
CA TRP A 381 -12.88 -5.86 -11.65
C TRP A 381 -11.98 -4.65 -11.90
N GLY A 382 -10.66 -4.86 -11.75
CA GLY A 382 -9.64 -3.88 -12.10
C GLY A 382 -9.77 -3.28 -13.51
N HIS A 383 -9.40 -2.01 -13.61
CA HIS A 383 -9.51 -1.19 -14.83
C HIS A 383 -8.68 -1.69 -16.01
N ASN A 384 -8.98 -1.14 -17.20
CA ASN A 384 -8.33 -1.50 -18.47
C ASN A 384 -7.18 -0.54 -18.86
N VAL A 385 -6.91 0.50 -18.06
CA VAL A 385 -5.80 1.46 -18.26
C VAL A 385 -4.45 0.74 -18.42
N LYS A 386 -3.61 1.19 -19.37
CA LYS A 386 -2.30 0.60 -19.71
C LYS A 386 -1.09 1.32 -19.07
N LEU A 387 -1.13 1.60 -17.77
CA LEU A 387 -0.07 2.36 -17.07
C LEU A 387 0.88 1.51 -16.20
N CYS A 388 0.79 0.18 -16.22
CA CYS A 388 1.69 -0.67 -15.44
C CYS A 388 3.13 -0.58 -15.98
N GLY A 389 4.02 0.20 -15.36
CA GLY A 389 5.45 0.28 -15.71
C GLY A 389 6.33 -0.86 -15.17
N ALA A 390 5.78 -1.77 -14.38
CA ALA A 390 6.55 -2.78 -13.65
C ALA A 390 7.16 -3.89 -14.54
N PHE A 391 8.08 -4.67 -13.97
CA PHE A 391 8.88 -5.68 -14.68
C PHE A 391 8.08 -6.51 -15.71
N LYS A 392 8.64 -6.64 -16.92
CA LYS A 392 8.01 -7.26 -18.12
C LYS A 392 6.70 -6.62 -18.60
N HIS A 393 6.40 -5.34 -18.31
CA HIS A 393 5.18 -4.67 -18.79
C HIS A 393 5.02 -4.63 -20.32
N GLN A 394 6.11 -4.57 -21.08
CA GLN A 394 6.08 -4.61 -22.55
C GLN A 394 5.37 -5.87 -23.06
N TRP A 395 5.67 -7.04 -22.45
CA TRP A 395 5.01 -8.33 -22.70
C TRP A 395 3.53 -8.38 -22.26
N ARG A 396 3.02 -7.31 -21.66
CA ARG A 396 1.62 -7.17 -21.20
C ARG A 396 0.89 -5.99 -21.87
N ASP A 397 1.49 -5.29 -22.84
CA ASP A 397 0.88 -4.08 -23.45
C ASP A 397 0.48 -3.05 -22.37
N GLY A 398 1.38 -2.85 -21.38
CA GLY A 398 1.17 -1.92 -20.25
C GLY A 398 0.07 -2.33 -19.25
N LYS A 399 -0.56 -3.50 -19.41
CA LYS A 399 -1.71 -3.92 -18.59
C LYS A 399 -1.30 -4.41 -17.20
N HIS A 400 -2.19 -4.13 -16.25
CA HIS A 400 -2.07 -4.50 -14.85
C HIS A 400 -2.34 -6.00 -14.62
N GLY A 401 -1.54 -6.61 -13.76
CA GLY A 401 -1.62 -8.05 -13.44
C GLY A 401 -2.59 -8.34 -12.30
N TRP A 402 -3.86 -7.96 -12.47
CA TRP A 402 -4.88 -7.94 -11.43
C TRP A 402 -5.00 -9.24 -10.63
N GLN A 403 -5.15 -9.08 -9.32
CA GLN A 403 -5.51 -10.10 -8.34
C GLN A 403 -6.29 -9.43 -7.19
N ASP A 404 -6.85 -10.23 -6.27
CA ASP A 404 -7.42 -9.70 -5.03
C ASP A 404 -6.30 -9.06 -4.17
N ALA A 405 -6.62 -7.96 -3.50
CA ALA A 405 -5.71 -7.23 -2.63
C ALA A 405 -5.69 -7.78 -1.18
N VAL A 406 -4.58 -7.58 -0.46
CA VAL A 406 -4.50 -7.69 1.00
C VAL A 406 -4.46 -6.30 1.66
N LEU A 407 -4.59 -6.25 3.00
CA LEU A 407 -4.55 -4.99 3.75
C LEU A 407 -3.33 -4.12 3.39
N ASP A 408 -2.14 -4.71 3.32
CA ASP A 408 -0.90 -4.02 3.03
C ASP A 408 -0.70 -3.69 1.53
N ASP A 409 -1.66 -4.01 0.66
CA ASP A 409 -1.74 -3.39 -0.69
C ASP A 409 -2.46 -2.03 -0.65
N VAL A 410 -3.34 -1.80 0.33
CA VAL A 410 -4.15 -0.58 0.50
C VAL A 410 -3.52 0.37 1.54
N ILE A 411 -2.94 -0.19 2.61
CA ILE A 411 -2.19 0.52 3.66
C ILE A 411 -0.79 -0.09 3.78
N PRO A 412 0.11 0.09 2.78
CA PRO A 412 1.43 -0.50 2.78
C PRO A 412 2.32 0.07 3.91
N PRO A 413 2.88 -0.77 4.80
CA PRO A 413 3.77 -0.30 5.87
C PRO A 413 5.17 0.06 5.32
N ASN A 414 5.62 1.29 5.59
CA ASN A 414 7.00 1.69 5.29
C ASN A 414 7.93 1.35 6.46
N TYR A 415 8.70 0.26 6.37
CA TYR A 415 9.50 -0.24 7.50
C TYR A 415 10.83 0.51 7.71
N VAL A 416 10.85 1.39 8.71
CA VAL A 416 12.04 2.16 9.15
C VAL A 416 12.82 1.39 10.23
N TRP A 417 14.09 1.75 10.43
CA TRP A 417 14.89 1.24 11.55
C TRP A 417 14.41 1.87 12.86
N HIS A 418 14.19 1.05 13.89
CA HIS A 418 13.76 1.51 15.21
C HIS A 418 14.91 2.16 15.99
N VAL A 419 14.63 3.30 16.64
CA VAL A 419 15.56 4.05 17.49
C VAL A 419 15.05 4.03 18.93
N ARG A 420 15.67 3.21 19.80
CA ARG A 420 15.30 3.13 21.23
C ARG A 420 15.73 4.36 22.03
N ASP A 421 16.91 4.88 21.73
CA ASP A 421 17.50 6.04 22.39
C ASP A 421 17.74 7.11 21.32
N THR A 422 16.92 8.16 21.35
CA THR A 422 17.02 9.31 20.44
C THR A 422 18.16 10.27 20.81
N THR A 423 18.71 10.17 22.02
CA THR A 423 19.91 10.90 22.47
C THR A 423 21.21 10.17 22.14
N GLY A 424 21.10 8.86 21.86
CA GLY A 424 22.22 7.95 21.59
C GLY A 424 22.88 8.12 20.21
N PRO A 425 23.96 7.36 19.94
CA PRO A 425 24.71 7.45 18.69
C PRO A 425 23.90 6.98 17.48
N PRO A 426 23.95 7.66 16.32
CA PRO A 426 23.20 7.27 15.12
C PRO A 426 23.49 5.83 14.65
N LEU A 427 22.43 5.08 14.31
CA LEU A 427 22.49 3.66 13.99
C LEU A 427 23.55 3.32 12.92
N ARG A 428 24.44 2.35 13.19
CA ARG A 428 25.60 2.00 12.35
C ARG A 428 25.50 0.60 11.72
N SER A 429 26.16 0.41 10.57
CA SER A 429 26.18 -0.89 9.86
C SER A 429 26.63 -2.08 10.70
N SER A 430 27.54 -1.88 11.66
CA SER A 430 28.12 -2.94 12.51
C SER A 430 27.09 -3.61 13.44
N LEU A 431 26.05 -2.89 13.85
CA LEU A 431 25.00 -3.40 14.76
C LEU A 431 23.67 -3.70 14.03
N ARG A 432 23.66 -3.66 12.69
CA ARG A 432 22.47 -3.83 11.85
C ARG A 432 21.68 -5.12 12.13
N SER A 433 22.35 -6.19 12.57
CA SER A 433 21.72 -7.47 12.94
C SER A 433 20.90 -7.43 14.23
N PHE A 434 21.12 -6.43 15.08
CA PHE A 434 20.51 -6.30 16.41
C PHE A 434 19.40 -5.25 16.48
N TYR A 435 19.38 -4.28 15.55
CA TYR A 435 18.31 -3.30 15.44
C TYR A 435 17.02 -3.93 14.93
N GLY A 436 15.88 -3.55 15.52
CA GLY A 436 14.56 -3.85 15.01
C GLY A 436 14.05 -2.85 13.99
N LYS A 437 12.80 -3.04 13.57
CA LYS A 437 12.06 -2.17 12.65
C LYS A 437 10.59 -2.05 13.03
N ALA A 438 10.00 -0.91 12.69
CA ALA A 438 8.56 -0.65 12.78
C ALA A 438 8.07 0.04 11.49
N PRO A 439 6.76 0.06 11.20
CA PRO A 439 6.20 0.99 10.23
C PRO A 439 6.48 2.44 10.63
N ALA A 440 6.76 3.32 9.68
CA ALA A 440 7.14 4.72 9.94
C ALA A 440 6.12 5.49 10.80
N VAL A 441 4.81 5.23 10.61
CA VAL A 441 3.73 5.79 11.45
C VAL A 441 3.90 5.41 12.93
N VAL A 442 4.24 4.15 13.19
CA VAL A 442 4.41 3.63 14.56
C VAL A 442 5.66 4.22 15.19
N GLU A 443 6.79 4.21 14.47
CA GLU A 443 8.04 4.80 14.93
C GLU A 443 7.89 6.31 15.24
N LEU A 444 7.15 7.05 14.39
CA LEU A 444 6.87 8.47 14.57
C LEU A 444 6.06 8.75 15.85
N CYS A 445 5.04 7.94 16.14
CA CYS A 445 4.24 8.10 17.35
C CYS A 445 5.02 7.67 18.60
N VAL A 446 5.79 6.58 18.53
CA VAL A 446 6.60 6.09 19.66
C VAL A 446 7.70 7.09 20.03
N GLN A 447 8.41 7.67 19.05
CA GLN A 447 9.39 8.74 19.32
C GLN A 447 8.75 10.06 19.80
N ALA A 448 7.44 10.23 19.61
CA ALA A 448 6.64 11.32 20.18
C ALA A 448 6.02 10.96 21.56
N GLY A 449 6.35 9.80 22.13
CA GLY A 449 5.98 9.40 23.50
C GLY A 449 4.86 8.36 23.62
N ALA A 450 4.23 7.94 22.52
CA ALA A 450 3.18 6.91 22.58
C ALA A 450 3.74 5.51 22.92
N GLU A 451 2.97 4.70 23.63
CA GLU A 451 3.37 3.32 23.94
C GLU A 451 3.56 2.44 22.68
N ILE A 452 4.54 1.54 22.72
CA ILE A 452 4.81 0.58 21.63
C ILE A 452 3.66 -0.44 21.55
N PRO A 453 2.91 -0.53 20.43
CA PRO A 453 1.81 -1.48 20.30
C PRO A 453 2.29 -2.93 20.26
N GLU A 454 1.49 -3.84 20.82
CA GLU A 454 1.86 -5.24 20.97
C GLU A 454 2.12 -5.96 19.63
N GLU A 455 1.44 -5.56 18.55
CA GLU A 455 1.64 -6.15 17.22
C GLU A 455 2.95 -5.74 16.53
N PHE A 456 3.64 -4.71 17.04
CA PHE A 456 4.92 -4.23 16.50
C PHE A 456 6.12 -4.49 17.42
N ARG A 457 5.91 -4.57 18.74
CA ARG A 457 6.94 -4.82 19.77
C ARG A 457 7.90 -5.99 19.44
N PRO A 458 7.46 -7.13 18.87
CA PRO A 458 8.35 -8.24 18.52
C PRO A 458 9.29 -7.96 17.35
N MET A 459 8.94 -7.06 16.43
CA MET A 459 9.78 -6.64 15.30
C MET A 459 10.73 -5.49 15.67
N MET A 460 10.43 -4.74 16.73
CA MET A 460 11.24 -3.63 17.24
C MET A 460 12.45 -4.09 18.07
N ARG A 461 12.52 -5.37 18.45
CA ARG A 461 13.69 -6.03 19.10
C ARG A 461 14.13 -5.37 20.40
N ASP A 462 13.18 -4.83 21.17
CA ASP A 462 13.45 -3.95 22.31
C ASP A 462 14.28 -4.60 23.44
N ASP A 463 14.14 -5.91 23.60
CA ASP A 463 14.85 -6.78 24.55
C ASP A 463 16.38 -6.83 24.38
N ILE A 464 16.92 -6.51 23.19
CA ILE A 464 18.36 -6.57 22.93
C ILE A 464 19.05 -5.28 23.39
N THR A 465 19.15 -5.09 24.72
CA THR A 465 19.64 -3.86 25.37
C THR A 465 20.96 -3.34 24.78
N GLN A 466 21.06 -2.03 24.57
CA GLN A 466 22.23 -1.43 23.89
C GLN A 466 23.54 -1.64 24.66
N LYS A 467 23.52 -1.61 26.00
CA LYS A 467 24.69 -1.95 26.83
C LYS A 467 25.22 -3.36 26.54
N LYS A 468 24.36 -4.32 26.20
CA LYS A 468 24.76 -5.69 25.80
C LYS A 468 25.37 -5.73 24.40
N LEU A 469 25.06 -4.76 23.53
CA LEU A 469 25.65 -4.61 22.19
C LEU A 469 27.02 -3.92 22.23
N GLU A 470 27.16 -2.89 23.05
CA GLU A 470 28.44 -2.21 23.32
C GLU A 470 29.43 -3.21 23.94
N TRP A 471 29.01 -3.93 24.99
CA TRP A 471 29.83 -4.97 25.62
C TRP A 471 30.25 -6.11 24.66
N LEU A 472 29.41 -6.44 23.66
CA LEU A 472 29.75 -7.41 22.60
C LEU A 472 30.74 -6.84 21.57
N LEU A 473 30.73 -5.54 21.30
CA LEU A 473 31.71 -4.89 20.42
C LEU A 473 33.07 -4.74 21.13
N ASP A 474 33.08 -4.35 22.40
CA ASP A 474 34.30 -4.16 23.19
C ASP A 474 35.04 -5.48 23.41
N TYR A 475 34.32 -6.59 23.68
CA TYR A 475 34.90 -7.94 23.70
C TYR A 475 35.29 -8.49 22.31
N SER A 476 34.95 -7.79 21.23
CA SER A 476 35.32 -8.15 19.85
C SER A 476 36.52 -7.36 19.31
N ILE A 477 37.16 -6.51 20.12
CA ILE A 477 38.41 -5.86 19.77
C ILE A 477 39.50 -6.94 19.59
N PRO A 478 40.22 -6.98 18.45
CA PRO A 478 41.24 -8.00 18.23
C PRO A 478 42.40 -7.82 19.22
N LEU A 479 42.82 -8.93 19.84
CA LEU A 479 44.04 -9.04 20.63
C LEU A 479 45.21 -8.35 19.92
N GLN A 480 45.96 -7.52 20.66
CA GLN A 480 47.09 -6.77 20.14
C GLN A 480 48.07 -7.71 19.41
N LEU A 481 48.44 -7.34 18.18
CA LEU A 481 49.51 -7.99 17.44
C LEU A 481 50.87 -7.57 18.04
N SER A 482 51.22 -8.19 19.17
CA SER A 482 52.54 -8.09 19.77
C SER A 482 53.57 -8.81 18.87
N ILE A 483 54.32 -8.02 18.10
CA ILE A 483 55.41 -8.52 17.27
C ILE A 483 56.58 -8.91 18.18
N VAL A 484 56.62 -10.17 18.60
CA VAL A 484 57.77 -10.74 19.31
C VAL A 484 58.86 -11.09 18.30
N GLN A 485 59.87 -10.24 18.16
CA GLN A 485 61.08 -10.58 17.43
C GLN A 485 61.90 -11.60 18.22
N ILE A 486 61.86 -12.87 17.82
CA ILE A 486 62.77 -13.91 18.31
C ILE A 486 64.01 -13.93 17.39
N PRO A 487 65.22 -13.60 17.87
CA PRO A 487 66.42 -13.57 17.05
C PRO A 487 66.97 -14.98 16.82
N ILE A 488 66.57 -15.61 15.72
CA ILE A 488 67.20 -16.84 15.20
C ILE A 488 68.11 -16.45 14.03
N LYS A 489 69.41 -16.77 14.12
CA LYS A 489 70.38 -16.43 13.08
C LYS A 489 70.08 -17.20 11.79
N GLY A 490 69.88 -16.47 10.69
CA GLY A 490 70.03 -17.01 9.34
C GLY A 490 68.85 -17.75 8.72
N LEU A 491 67.62 -17.22 8.79
CA LEU A 491 66.57 -17.35 7.73
C LEU A 491 65.31 -16.54 8.10
N HIS A 492 64.84 -15.64 7.23
CA HIS A 492 63.60 -14.87 7.46
C HIS A 492 62.35 -15.70 7.17
N THR A 493 61.74 -16.29 8.21
CA THR A 493 60.42 -16.95 8.12
C THR A 493 59.43 -16.28 9.08
N ILE A 494 58.45 -15.55 8.56
CA ILE A 494 57.39 -14.92 9.37
C ILE A 494 56.24 -15.93 9.57
N MET A 495 56.17 -16.56 10.75
CA MET A 495 55.04 -17.42 11.13
C MET A 495 53.91 -16.62 11.80
N VAL A 496 52.88 -16.26 11.03
CA VAL A 496 51.63 -15.69 11.58
C VAL A 496 50.77 -16.81 12.18
N LYS A 497 50.89 -17.06 13.49
CA LYS A 497 50.19 -18.13 14.20
C LYS A 497 48.72 -17.75 14.50
N ARG A 498 47.84 -17.94 13.51
CA ARG A 498 46.41 -17.59 13.58
C ARG A 498 45.63 -18.58 14.48
N MET A 499 45.35 -18.20 15.73
CA MET A 499 44.53 -19.01 16.64
C MET A 499 43.04 -18.99 16.24
N TYR A 500 42.62 -19.99 15.48
CA TYR A 500 41.20 -20.34 15.33
C TYR A 500 40.84 -21.49 16.29
N ARG A 501 39.83 -21.29 17.14
CA ARG A 501 38.98 -22.39 17.62
C ARG A 501 37.80 -22.52 16.65
N GLY A 502 37.85 -23.52 15.78
CA GLY A 502 36.69 -23.94 14.96
C GLY A 502 36.87 -23.83 13.44
N CYS A 503 37.07 -25.00 12.81
CA CYS A 503 36.77 -25.35 11.42
C CYS A 503 37.61 -24.76 10.26
N ALA A 504 37.75 -25.59 9.21
CA ALA A 504 38.26 -25.34 7.85
C ALA A 504 39.70 -24.78 7.68
N THR A 505 40.63 -25.66 7.30
CA THR A 505 41.95 -25.29 6.74
C THR A 505 41.91 -25.14 5.21
N THR A 506 42.23 -23.96 4.69
CA THR A 506 42.37 -23.72 3.23
C THR A 506 43.83 -23.49 2.86
N ARG A 507 44.41 -24.33 1.99
CA ARG A 507 45.73 -24.10 1.40
C ARG A 507 45.62 -23.07 0.25
N LEU A 508 46.38 -21.98 0.35
CA LEU A 508 46.68 -21.10 -0.79
C LEU A 508 48.07 -21.47 -1.35
N LYS A 509 48.20 -21.45 -2.68
CA LYS A 509 49.43 -21.82 -3.40
C LYS A 509 49.91 -20.60 -4.20
N VAL A 510 51.00 -19.99 -3.74
CA VAL A 510 51.59 -18.81 -4.39
C VAL A 510 52.39 -19.24 -5.63
N ARG A 511 52.29 -18.47 -6.72
CA ARG A 511 53.23 -18.50 -7.85
C ARG A 511 54.15 -17.28 -7.78
N LYS A 512 55.35 -17.43 -8.36
CA LYS A 512 56.48 -16.51 -8.28
C LYS A 512 56.66 -15.75 -9.60
N ASP A 513 57.09 -14.49 -9.53
CA ASP A 513 57.79 -13.67 -10.55
C ASP A 513 57.02 -13.46 -11.90
N GLY A 514 57.00 -12.35 -12.64
CA GLY A 514 57.62 -11.00 -12.67
C GLY A 514 57.71 -10.55 -14.17
N PRO A 515 57.97 -9.27 -14.58
CA PRO A 515 58.02 -7.98 -13.89
C PRO A 515 56.95 -6.98 -14.44
N MET A 516 57.20 -5.65 -14.37
CA MET A 516 56.36 -4.59 -14.99
C MET A 516 56.71 -4.32 -16.46
N GLU A 517 55.77 -3.74 -17.20
CA GLU A 517 56.06 -2.74 -18.24
C GLU A 517 54.97 -1.66 -18.27
N LEU A 518 55.23 -0.50 -18.89
CA LEU A 518 54.38 0.69 -18.88
C LEU A 518 53.65 0.89 -20.23
N LEU A 519 52.32 0.97 -20.20
CA LEU A 519 51.47 1.81 -21.09
C LEU A 519 50.01 1.83 -20.58
#